data_AF-Q8M6F6-F1
#
_entry.id   AF-Q8M6F6-F1
#
_cell.length_a   1.000
_cell.length_b   1.000
_cell.length_c   1.000
_cell.angle_alpha   90.00
_cell.angle_beta   90.00
_cell.angle_gamma   90.00
#
_symmetry.space_group_name_H-M   'P 1'
#
loop_
_entity.id
_entity.type
_entity.pdbx_description
1 polymer ?
#
loop_
_entity_poly.entity_id
_entity_poly.type
_entity_poly.pdbx_seq_one_letter_code
_entity_poly.pdbx_strand_id
1 'polypeptide(L)'
;VLAAILLKLGGYGIMRITTSLAPLTPKLYYPFMILALWGIVMTSSVCMRQTDLKSLIAYSSVSHMGLVIAACLILANTNYERTNTRTMMLARGFQMILPLMSTWWLLANLTNMALPPSINLMGELLIIISLFNWSNPTILLTGLGTLITAMYTLHMFLTTQRSKLPTNINLSDPTHTREHLLMMLHLAPLILIITKPALISGLINC
;
A
#
# COMPACT_ATOMS: atom_id res chain seq x y z
N VAL A 1 -5.92 -12.57 0.85
CA VAL A 1 -5.64 -13.40 -0.34
C VAL A 1 -5.60 -12.58 -1.63
N LEU A 2 -6.70 -11.91 -2.03
CA LEU A 2 -6.79 -11.15 -3.29
C LEU A 2 -5.66 -10.11 -3.48
N ALA A 3 -5.49 -9.17 -2.54
CA ALA A 3 -4.48 -8.11 -2.65
C ALA A 3 -3.02 -8.61 -2.53
N ALA A 4 -2.81 -9.72 -1.81
CA ALA A 4 -1.48 -10.22 -1.49
C ALA A 4 -0.91 -11.13 -2.60
N ILE A 5 -1.73 -12.03 -3.16
CA ILE A 5 -1.28 -13.13 -4.02
C ILE A 5 -1.75 -12.95 -5.46
N LEU A 6 -3.06 -12.72 -5.67
CA LEU A 6 -3.65 -12.70 -7.02
C LEU A 6 -3.10 -11.57 -7.90
N LEU A 7 -2.88 -10.38 -7.33
CA LEU A 7 -2.24 -9.27 -8.05
C LEU A 7 -0.79 -9.57 -8.47
N LYS A 8 -0.09 -10.46 -7.74
CA LYS A 8 1.35 -10.73 -7.95
C LYS A 8 1.55 -11.88 -8.95
N LEU A 9 0.59 -12.80 -9.03
CA LEU A 9 0.56 -13.85 -10.04
C LEU A 9 0.52 -13.28 -11.47
N GLY A 10 -0.17 -12.15 -11.68
CA GLY A 10 -0.15 -11.46 -12.97
C GLY A 10 1.26 -11.04 -13.39
N GLY A 11 2.00 -10.39 -12.49
CA GLY A 11 3.40 -9.99 -12.74
C GLY A 11 4.33 -11.18 -12.97
N TYR A 12 4.23 -12.22 -12.14
CA TYR A 12 5.02 -13.45 -12.32
C TYR A 12 4.70 -14.16 -13.65
N GLY A 13 3.42 -14.18 -14.05
CA GLY A 13 2.98 -14.71 -15.34
C GLY A 13 3.59 -13.95 -16.51
N ILE A 14 3.60 -12.61 -16.44
CA ILE A 14 4.25 -11.77 -17.46
C ILE A 14 5.75 -12.10 -17.54
N MET A 15 6.48 -12.17 -16.42
CA MET A 15 7.91 -12.49 -16.42
C MET A 15 8.22 -13.85 -17.08
N ARG A 16 7.37 -14.87 -16.86
CA ARG A 16 7.53 -16.20 -17.46
C ARG A 16 7.17 -16.23 -18.94
N ILE A 17 6.15 -15.48 -19.35
CA ILE A 17 5.70 -15.40 -20.74
C ILE A 17 6.68 -14.57 -21.56
N THR A 18 7.25 -13.48 -21.03
CA THR A 18 8.18 -12.62 -21.77
C THR A 18 9.44 -13.36 -22.24
N THR A 19 9.91 -14.38 -21.50
CA THR A 19 11.06 -15.19 -21.92
C THR A 19 10.74 -16.11 -23.11
N SER A 20 9.49 -16.53 -23.29
CA SER A 20 9.09 -17.37 -24.43
C SER A 20 8.63 -16.59 -25.66
N LEU A 21 8.35 -15.28 -25.52
CA LEU A 21 7.96 -14.40 -26.63
C LEU A 21 9.13 -13.63 -27.26
N ALA A 22 10.38 -13.91 -26.87
CA ALA A 22 11.54 -13.34 -27.53
C ALA A 22 11.80 -14.04 -28.89
N PRO A 23 12.03 -13.34 -30.02
CA PRO A 23 12.23 -11.89 -30.18
C PRO A 23 11.03 -11.20 -30.87
N LEU A 24 9.99 -10.82 -30.13
CA LEU A 24 8.93 -9.96 -30.68
C LEU A 24 8.36 -9.05 -29.58
N THR A 25 8.86 -7.81 -29.42
CA THR A 25 8.19 -6.80 -28.54
C THR A 25 8.68 -5.34 -28.57
N PRO A 26 9.63 -4.82 -29.38
CA PRO A 26 10.13 -3.46 -29.13
C PRO A 26 9.08 -2.34 -29.34
N LYS A 27 7.98 -2.60 -30.05
CA LYS A 27 6.92 -1.60 -30.30
C LYS A 27 5.62 -1.83 -29.50
N LEU A 28 5.36 -3.05 -29.03
CA LEU A 28 4.10 -3.39 -28.37
C LEU A 28 4.02 -2.92 -26.91
N TYR A 29 5.15 -2.70 -26.23
CA TYR A 29 5.13 -2.27 -24.83
C TYR A 29 4.76 -0.80 -24.63
N TYR A 30 4.96 0.08 -25.64
CA TYR A 30 4.68 1.52 -25.53
C TYR A 30 3.25 1.86 -25.06
N PRO A 31 2.17 1.32 -25.67
CA PRO A 31 0.81 1.63 -25.22
C PRO A 31 0.54 1.14 -23.79
N PHE A 32 1.05 -0.03 -23.41
CA PHE A 32 0.89 -0.55 -22.06
C PHE A 32 1.66 0.28 -21.03
N MET A 33 2.85 0.77 -21.38
CA MET A 33 3.66 1.61 -20.51
C MET A 33 2.99 2.97 -20.26
N ILE A 34 2.48 3.62 -21.30
CA ILE A 34 1.75 4.89 -21.17
C ILE A 34 0.52 4.72 -20.28
N LEU A 35 -0.25 3.63 -20.49
CA LEU A 35 -1.42 3.33 -19.69
C LEU A 35 -1.07 3.05 -18.22
N ALA A 36 0.04 2.36 -17.95
CA ALA A 36 0.51 2.10 -16.59
C ALA A 36 0.95 3.39 -15.89
N LEU A 37 1.76 4.22 -16.56
CA LEU A 37 2.26 5.49 -16.06
C LEU A 37 1.12 6.47 -15.74
N TRP A 38 0.18 6.63 -16.67
CA TRP A 38 -1.02 7.45 -16.45
C TRP A 38 -1.92 6.85 -15.35
N GLY A 39 -2.06 5.53 -15.33
CA GLY A 39 -2.83 4.79 -14.34
C GLY A 39 -2.34 5.03 -12.90
N ILE A 40 -1.03 5.11 -12.67
CA ILE A 40 -0.46 5.42 -11.35
C ILE A 40 -0.93 6.79 -10.84
N VAL A 41 -0.91 7.81 -11.71
CA VAL A 41 -1.36 9.17 -11.33
C VAL A 41 -2.88 9.22 -11.15
N MET A 42 -3.65 8.59 -12.04
CA MET A 42 -5.11 8.61 -11.93
C MET A 42 -5.61 7.87 -10.70
N THR A 43 -5.12 6.65 -10.45
CA THR A 43 -5.53 5.85 -9.28
C THR A 43 -5.17 6.57 -7.97
N SER A 44 -3.98 7.16 -7.87
CA SER A 44 -3.56 7.92 -6.69
C SER A 44 -4.40 9.18 -6.47
N SER A 45 -4.81 9.89 -7.53
CA SER A 45 -5.73 11.03 -7.42
C SER A 45 -7.15 10.63 -6.96
N VAL A 46 -7.65 9.46 -7.39
CA VAL A 46 -8.93 8.91 -6.94
C VAL A 46 -8.86 8.54 -5.46
N CYS A 47 -7.74 8.00 -4.98
CA CYS A 47 -7.53 7.68 -3.56
C CYS A 47 -7.73 8.90 -2.65
N MET A 48 -7.33 10.11 -3.07
CA MET A 48 -7.50 11.32 -2.27
C MET A 48 -8.97 11.72 -2.06
N ARG A 49 -9.86 11.31 -2.96
CA ARG A 49 -11.28 11.67 -2.93
C ARG A 49 -12.15 10.58 -2.31
N GLN A 50 -11.55 9.46 -1.89
CA GLN A 50 -12.32 8.31 -1.46
C GLN A 50 -12.80 8.48 -0.02
N THR A 51 -14.12 8.37 0.17
CA THR A 51 -14.78 8.47 1.48
C THR A 51 -14.76 7.17 2.28
N ASP A 52 -14.61 6.05 1.59
CA ASP A 52 -14.67 4.71 2.17
C ASP A 52 -13.27 4.09 2.33
N LEU A 53 -13.00 3.56 3.53
CA LEU A 53 -11.70 3.00 3.92
C LEU A 53 -11.27 1.81 3.05
N LYS A 54 -12.19 0.85 2.84
CA LYS A 54 -11.88 -0.38 2.10
C LYS A 54 -11.55 -0.12 0.63
N SER A 55 -12.29 0.80 0.00
CA SER A 55 -12.03 1.21 -1.38
C SER A 55 -10.76 2.03 -1.51
N LEU A 56 -10.44 2.90 -0.55
CA LEU A 56 -9.18 3.65 -0.57
C LEU A 56 -8.00 2.67 -0.56
N ILE A 57 -8.05 1.66 0.32
CA ILE A 57 -7.03 0.61 0.39
C ILE A 57 -7.00 -0.22 -0.90
N ALA A 58 -8.15 -0.51 -1.52
CA ALA A 58 -8.22 -1.24 -2.78
C ALA A 58 -7.58 -0.45 -3.94
N TYR A 59 -7.83 0.85 -4.06
CA TYR A 59 -7.19 1.67 -5.11
C TYR A 59 -5.69 1.80 -4.87
N SER A 60 -5.25 1.98 -3.62
CA SER A 60 -3.81 1.97 -3.28
C SER A 60 -3.13 0.62 -3.57
N SER A 61 -3.90 -0.46 -3.71
CA SER A 61 -3.36 -1.79 -3.99
C SER A 61 -2.88 -1.99 -5.43
N VAL A 62 -3.35 -1.13 -6.34
CA VAL A 62 -2.96 -1.14 -7.75
C VAL A 62 -1.53 -0.63 -7.91
N SER A 63 -1.07 0.26 -7.03
CA SER A 63 0.26 0.86 -7.08
C SER A 63 1.31 0.19 -6.17
N HIS A 64 0.92 -0.56 -5.12
CA HIS A 64 1.86 -1.02 -4.08
C HIS A 64 1.84 -2.52 -3.72
N MET A 65 2.79 -2.88 -2.85
CA MET A 65 3.11 -4.23 -2.42
C MET A 65 2.02 -4.86 -1.52
N GLY A 66 1.67 -6.11 -1.82
CA GLY A 66 0.46 -6.79 -1.33
C GLY A 66 0.37 -7.07 0.16
N LEU A 67 1.51 -7.18 0.85
CA LEU A 67 1.55 -7.53 2.27
C LEU A 67 1.11 -6.35 3.15
N VAL A 68 1.56 -5.15 2.83
CA VAL A 68 1.19 -3.91 3.55
C VAL A 68 -0.30 -3.63 3.37
N ILE A 69 -0.83 -3.83 2.15
CA ILE A 69 -2.25 -3.67 1.85
C ILE A 69 -3.11 -4.67 2.64
N ALA A 70 -2.64 -5.91 2.83
CA ALA A 70 -3.34 -6.88 3.67
C ALA A 70 -3.43 -6.40 5.12
N ALA A 71 -2.33 -5.89 5.70
CA ALA A 71 -2.31 -5.32 7.04
C ALA A 71 -3.27 -4.12 7.19
N CYS A 72 -3.29 -3.20 6.22
CA CYS A 72 -4.23 -2.07 6.20
C CYS A 72 -5.69 -2.54 6.11
N LEU A 73 -5.98 -3.58 5.31
CA LEU A 73 -7.35 -4.10 5.15
C LEU A 73 -7.85 -4.79 6.42
N ILE A 74 -6.97 -5.46 7.16
CA ILE A 74 -7.27 -6.00 8.49
C ILE A 74 -7.61 -4.87 9.45
N LEU A 75 -6.78 -3.83 9.52
CA LEU A 75 -7.03 -2.68 10.38
C LEU A 75 -8.37 -2.00 10.04
N ALA A 76 -8.68 -1.84 8.75
CA ALA A 76 -9.98 -1.33 8.31
C ALA A 76 -11.15 -2.24 8.75
N ASN A 77 -10.96 -3.56 8.74
CA ASN A 77 -11.98 -4.50 9.24
C ASN A 77 -12.19 -4.38 10.76
N THR A 78 -11.13 -4.22 11.56
CA THR A 78 -11.28 -4.04 13.01
C THR A 78 -12.01 -2.74 13.38
N ASN A 79 -11.87 -1.68 12.57
CA ASN A 79 -12.66 -0.45 12.69
C ASN A 79 -14.12 -0.69 12.27
N TYR A 80 -14.34 -1.50 11.24
CA TYR A 80 -15.67 -1.86 10.76
C TYR A 80 -16.43 -2.72 11.78
N GLU A 81 -15.80 -3.71 12.42
CA GLU A 81 -16.42 -4.53 13.46
C GLU A 81 -16.91 -3.70 14.65
N ARG A 82 -16.24 -2.57 14.91
CA ARG A 82 -16.53 -1.63 15.99
C ARG A 82 -17.61 -0.60 15.65
N THR A 83 -17.59 -0.06 14.44
CA THR A 83 -18.47 1.05 14.04
C THR A 83 -19.60 0.63 13.11
N ASN A 84 -19.56 -0.60 12.58
CA ASN A 84 -20.45 -1.14 11.54
C ASN A 84 -20.56 -0.26 10.28
N THR A 85 -19.61 0.66 10.07
CA THR A 85 -19.58 1.58 8.93
C THR A 85 -18.21 1.59 8.27
N ARG A 86 -18.18 1.84 6.97
CA ARG A 86 -16.93 1.91 6.17
C ARG A 86 -16.48 3.34 5.89
N THR A 87 -17.28 4.32 6.30
CA THR A 87 -17.07 5.74 6.04
C THR A 87 -16.00 6.27 6.98
N MET A 88 -14.92 6.80 6.38
CA MET A 88 -13.72 7.22 7.10
C MET A 88 -14.00 8.36 8.10
N MET A 89 -14.93 9.25 7.75
CA MET A 89 -15.31 10.41 8.56
C MET A 89 -16.03 10.05 9.86
N LEU A 90 -16.70 8.89 9.92
CA LEU A 90 -17.34 8.40 11.15
C LEU A 90 -16.32 7.71 12.06
N ALA A 91 -15.36 7.00 11.47
CA ALA A 91 -14.32 6.24 12.14
C ALA A 91 -13.11 7.11 12.53
N ARG A 92 -13.35 8.19 13.28
CA ARG A 92 -12.36 9.24 13.55
C ARG A 92 -12.01 9.36 15.05
N GLY A 93 -10.75 9.63 15.36
CA GLY A 93 -10.28 9.91 16.73
C GLY A 93 -9.94 8.67 17.56
N PHE A 94 -9.70 7.52 16.94
CA PHE A 94 -9.45 6.27 17.67
C PHE A 94 -8.15 6.24 18.48
N GLN A 95 -7.22 7.18 18.26
CA GLN A 95 -5.98 7.23 19.03
C GLN A 95 -6.24 7.41 20.54
N MET A 96 -7.31 8.11 20.93
CA MET A 96 -7.65 8.35 22.34
C MET A 96 -8.23 7.12 23.05
N ILE A 97 -8.92 6.23 22.30
CA ILE A 97 -9.58 5.03 22.86
C ILE A 97 -8.67 3.80 22.74
N LEU A 98 -8.03 3.63 21.58
CA LEU A 98 -7.26 2.44 21.22
C LEU A 98 -5.81 2.82 20.87
N PRO A 99 -4.99 3.25 21.84
CA PRO A 99 -3.65 3.75 21.58
C PRO A 99 -2.75 2.68 20.95
N LEU A 100 -2.83 1.43 21.41
CA LEU A 100 -2.04 0.34 20.84
C LEU A 100 -2.47 -0.01 19.40
N MET A 101 -3.75 0.17 19.05
CA MET A 101 -4.18 -0.01 17.66
C MET A 101 -3.70 1.12 16.76
N SER A 102 -3.61 2.34 17.31
CA SER A 102 -3.10 3.49 16.58
C SER A 102 -1.62 3.33 16.20
N THR A 103 -0.82 2.63 17.00
CA THR A 103 0.59 2.33 16.65
C THR A 103 0.67 1.34 15.48
N TRP A 104 -0.21 0.34 15.44
CA TRP A 104 -0.32 -0.56 14.29
C TRP A 104 -0.76 0.17 13.02
N TRP A 105 -1.72 1.09 13.14
CA TRP A 105 -2.11 2.00 12.06
C TRP A 105 -0.96 2.87 11.58
N LEU A 106 -0.14 3.41 12.49
CA LEU A 106 1.02 4.21 12.14
C LEU A 106 2.05 3.36 11.38
N LEU A 107 2.43 2.20 11.91
CA LEU A 107 3.41 1.30 11.27
C LEU A 107 2.96 0.83 9.88
N ALA A 108 1.68 0.47 9.73
CA ALA A 108 1.12 0.09 8.44
C ALA A 108 1.15 1.26 7.43
N ASN A 109 0.87 2.50 7.87
CA ASN A 109 0.96 3.66 7.00
C ASN A 109 2.40 4.05 6.64
N LEU A 110 3.34 3.99 7.59
CA LEU A 110 4.75 4.28 7.33
C LEU A 110 5.36 3.29 6.32
N THR A 111 4.99 2.01 6.43
CA THR A 111 5.40 0.99 5.45
C THR A 111 4.71 1.19 4.10
N ASN A 112 3.47 1.71 4.07
CA ASN A 112 2.75 2.02 2.82
C ASN A 112 3.30 3.26 2.11
N MET A 113 3.81 4.24 2.84
CA MET A 113 4.47 5.45 2.33
C MET A 113 5.87 5.23 1.76
N ALA A 114 6.39 4.00 1.82
CA ALA A 114 7.76 3.70 1.43
C ALA A 114 8.80 4.54 2.22
N LEU A 115 8.68 4.65 3.55
CA LEU A 115 9.73 5.31 4.34
C LEU A 115 11.08 4.56 4.24
N PRO A 116 12.24 5.26 4.28
CA PRO A 116 13.53 4.59 4.49
C PRO A 116 13.54 3.99 5.90
N PRO A 117 13.88 2.71 6.17
CA PRO A 117 14.52 1.62 5.40
C PRO A 117 13.58 0.51 4.87
N SER A 118 12.36 0.82 4.46
CA SER A 118 11.39 -0.20 4.02
C SER A 118 11.70 -0.81 2.65
N ILE A 119 11.24 -2.05 2.43
CA ILE A 119 11.36 -2.76 1.13
C ILE A 119 10.54 -2.09 0.03
N ASN A 120 9.42 -1.47 0.40
CA ASN A 120 8.59 -0.73 -0.55
C ASN A 120 9.39 0.38 -1.23
N LEU A 121 10.20 1.13 -0.46
CA LEU A 121 11.10 2.13 -1.02
C LEU A 121 12.12 1.52 -1.97
N MET A 122 12.75 0.41 -1.59
CA MET A 122 13.74 -0.24 -2.42
C MET A 122 13.15 -0.66 -3.78
N GLY A 123 11.96 -1.25 -3.78
CA GLY A 123 11.25 -1.65 -5.00
C GLY A 123 10.85 -0.45 -5.87
N GLU A 124 10.29 0.59 -5.26
CA GLU A 124 9.90 1.82 -5.98
C GLU A 124 11.10 2.55 -6.56
N LEU A 125 12.21 2.65 -5.82
CA LEU A 125 13.45 3.28 -6.29
C LEU A 125 14.04 2.52 -7.48
N LEU A 126 14.08 1.18 -7.44
CA LEU A 126 14.54 0.36 -8.56
C LEU A 126 13.69 0.57 -9.82
N ILE A 127 12.36 0.65 -9.66
CA ILE A 127 11.45 0.97 -10.77
C ILE A 127 11.75 2.37 -11.32
N ILE A 128 11.92 3.37 -10.45
CA ILE A 128 12.23 4.75 -10.86
C ILE A 128 13.55 4.81 -11.63
N ILE A 129 14.60 4.12 -11.16
CA ILE A 129 15.91 4.07 -11.84
C ILE A 129 15.77 3.42 -13.22
N SER A 130 15.05 2.30 -13.33
CA SER A 130 14.85 1.62 -14.62
C SER A 130 14.07 2.48 -15.64
N LEU A 131 13.05 3.22 -15.19
CA LEU A 131 12.26 4.11 -16.03
C LEU A 131 13.04 5.36 -16.44
N PHE A 132 13.85 5.90 -15.53
CA PHE A 132 14.73 7.03 -15.83
C PHE A 132 15.75 6.68 -16.92
N ASN A 133 16.35 5.49 -16.85
CA ASN A 133 17.25 4.99 -17.89
C ASN A 133 16.54 4.78 -19.25
N TRP A 134 15.22 4.53 -19.24
CA TRP A 134 14.43 4.40 -20.47
C TRP A 134 14.08 5.76 -21.08
N SER A 135 13.55 6.68 -20.28
CA SER A 135 13.43 8.08 -20.68
C SER A 135 13.37 9.04 -19.49
N ASN A 136 14.18 10.09 -19.56
CA ASN A 136 14.29 11.14 -18.54
C ASN A 136 12.95 11.74 -18.06
N PRO A 137 11.93 12.05 -18.91
CA PRO A 137 10.70 12.68 -18.43
C PRO A 137 9.85 11.80 -17.52
N THR A 138 10.08 10.48 -17.49
CA THR A 138 9.30 9.57 -16.62
C THR A 138 9.52 9.84 -15.13
N ILE A 139 10.64 10.48 -14.75
CA ILE A 139 10.94 10.86 -13.37
C ILE A 139 9.87 11.78 -12.77
N LEU A 140 9.32 12.70 -13.57
CA LEU A 140 8.33 13.65 -13.09
C LEU A 140 7.04 12.91 -12.72
N LEU A 141 6.63 11.97 -13.56
CA LEU A 141 5.39 11.26 -13.37
C LEU A 141 5.48 10.26 -12.21
N THR A 142 6.59 9.53 -12.10
CA THR A 142 6.81 8.58 -11.01
C THR A 142 7.03 9.31 -9.68
N GLY A 143 7.75 10.43 -9.68
CA GLY A 143 7.92 11.29 -8.50
C GLY A 143 6.62 11.95 -8.03
N LEU A 144 5.76 12.38 -8.95
CA LEU A 144 4.41 12.84 -8.58
C LEU A 144 3.57 11.69 -8.02
N GLY A 145 3.68 10.48 -8.59
CA GLY A 145 3.03 9.28 -8.07
C GLY A 145 3.39 9.02 -6.61
N THR A 146 4.68 8.97 -6.27
CA THR A 146 5.15 8.73 -4.89
C THR A 146 4.78 9.86 -3.92
N LEU A 147 4.73 11.11 -4.39
CA LEU A 147 4.27 12.22 -3.56
C LEU A 147 2.77 12.10 -3.24
N ILE A 148 1.93 11.76 -4.23
CA ILE A 148 0.49 11.57 -4.00
C ILE A 148 0.24 10.36 -3.10
N THR A 149 1.06 9.30 -3.22
CA THR A 149 0.94 8.14 -2.33
C THR A 149 1.23 8.49 -0.89
N ALA A 150 2.26 9.30 -0.62
CA ALA A 150 2.51 9.86 0.70
C ALA A 150 1.34 10.72 1.20
N MET A 151 0.74 11.54 0.34
CA MET A 151 -0.39 12.40 0.72
C MET A 151 -1.63 11.60 1.13
N TYR A 152 -2.12 10.65 0.30
CA TYR A 152 -3.36 9.94 0.63
C TYR A 152 -3.20 8.98 1.82
N THR A 153 -2.02 8.37 1.99
CA THR A 153 -1.74 7.48 3.13
C THR A 153 -1.70 8.27 4.43
N LEU A 154 -1.10 9.48 4.41
CA LEU A 154 -1.08 10.34 5.59
C LEU A 154 -2.48 10.85 5.89
N HIS A 155 -3.22 11.25 4.87
CA HIS A 155 -4.61 11.67 5.00
C HIS A 155 -5.45 10.58 5.68
N MET A 156 -5.34 9.34 5.21
CA MET A 156 -6.05 8.19 5.79
C MET A 156 -5.67 7.93 7.25
N PHE A 157 -4.39 8.07 7.63
CA PHE A 157 -3.99 7.98 9.03
C PHE A 157 -4.58 9.13 9.88
N LEU A 158 -4.48 10.35 9.38
CA LEU A 158 -4.94 11.54 10.10
C LEU A 158 -6.46 11.52 10.32
N THR A 159 -7.25 11.24 9.29
CA THR A 159 -8.71 11.20 9.41
C THR A 159 -9.19 10.13 10.36
N THR A 160 -8.57 8.95 10.36
CA THR A 160 -8.98 7.83 11.23
C THR A 160 -8.50 7.97 12.66
N GLN A 161 -7.24 8.33 12.86
CA GLN A 161 -6.60 8.33 14.19
C GLN A 161 -6.63 9.70 14.86
N ARG A 162 -6.40 10.78 14.11
CA ARG A 162 -6.25 12.15 14.63
C ARG A 162 -7.47 13.01 14.34
N SER A 163 -8.41 13.03 15.27
CA SER A 163 -9.44 14.08 15.37
C SER A 163 -10.23 13.90 16.66
N LYS A 164 -11.15 14.82 16.96
CA LYS A 164 -12.09 14.64 18.05
C LYS A 164 -13.06 13.50 17.73
N LEU A 165 -13.17 12.55 18.65
CA LEU A 165 -14.15 11.47 18.55
C LEU A 165 -15.56 12.05 18.37
N PRO A 166 -16.34 11.50 17.43
CA PRO A 166 -17.73 11.88 17.28
C PRO A 166 -18.48 11.49 18.57
N THR A 167 -19.33 12.41 19.05
CA THR A 167 -20.09 12.27 20.30
C THR A 167 -21.06 11.08 20.31
N ASN A 168 -21.40 10.55 19.13
CA ASN A 168 -22.43 9.52 18.97
C ASN A 168 -21.88 8.09 18.96
N ILE A 169 -20.55 7.91 19.11
CA ILE A 169 -19.92 6.60 19.10
C ILE A 169 -19.34 6.32 20.48
N ASN A 170 -20.04 5.48 21.25
CA ASN A 170 -19.52 4.89 22.48
C ASN A 170 -18.86 3.56 22.14
N LEU A 171 -17.53 3.55 22.07
CA LEU A 171 -16.74 2.33 21.94
C LEU A 171 -16.28 1.89 23.32
N SER A 172 -16.88 0.81 23.82
CA SER A 172 -16.57 0.25 25.14
C SER A 172 -15.44 -0.78 25.12
N ASP A 173 -15.27 -1.51 24.02
CA ASP A 173 -14.46 -2.73 24.06
C ASP A 173 -13.01 -2.47 23.65
N PRO A 174 -12.02 -2.83 24.50
CA PRO A 174 -10.61 -2.72 24.17
C PRO A 174 -10.23 -3.67 23.03
N THR A 175 -9.04 -3.44 22.44
CA THR A 175 -8.51 -4.32 21.39
C THR A 175 -8.21 -5.71 21.91
N HIS A 176 -8.65 -6.73 21.17
CA HIS A 176 -8.45 -8.11 21.54
C HIS A 176 -7.02 -8.57 21.21
N THR A 177 -6.49 -9.52 21.97
CA THR A 177 -5.16 -10.12 21.74
C THR A 177 -5.03 -10.73 20.34
N ARG A 178 -6.12 -11.31 19.81
CA ARG A 178 -6.19 -11.83 18.44
C ARG A 178 -5.88 -10.77 17.39
N GLU A 179 -6.39 -9.56 17.55
CA GLU A 179 -6.18 -8.46 16.60
C GLU A 179 -4.70 -8.06 16.58
N HIS A 180 -4.06 -7.96 17.76
CA HIS A 180 -2.64 -7.65 17.87
C HIS A 180 -1.75 -8.77 17.32
N LEU A 181 -2.06 -10.04 17.62
CA LEU A 181 -1.35 -11.18 17.06
C LEU A 181 -1.42 -11.16 15.53
N LEU A 182 -2.60 -10.90 14.99
CA LEU A 182 -2.81 -10.88 13.55
C LEU A 182 -2.05 -9.73 12.88
N MET A 183 -1.98 -8.55 13.52
CA MET A 183 -1.13 -7.45 13.05
C MET A 183 0.37 -7.78 13.14
N MET A 184 0.81 -8.39 14.23
CA MET A 184 2.19 -8.88 14.40
C MET A 184 2.57 -9.86 13.29
N LEU A 185 1.69 -10.81 12.96
CA LEU A 185 1.95 -11.80 11.90
C LEU A 185 2.10 -11.20 10.51
N HIS A 186 1.49 -10.03 10.24
CA HIS A 186 1.64 -9.34 8.95
C HIS A 186 2.86 -8.40 8.93
N LEU A 187 3.19 -7.77 10.06
CA LEU A 187 4.29 -6.80 10.13
C LEU A 187 5.65 -7.44 10.48
N ALA A 188 5.68 -8.53 11.26
CA ALA A 188 6.92 -9.22 11.60
C ALA A 188 7.67 -9.74 10.36
N PRO A 189 7.02 -10.34 9.34
CA PRO A 189 7.70 -10.70 8.10
C PRO A 189 8.27 -9.47 7.38
N LEU A 190 7.53 -8.36 7.32
CA LEU A 190 8.02 -7.11 6.72
C LEU A 190 9.29 -6.63 7.42
N ILE A 191 9.29 -6.60 8.75
CA ILE A 191 10.46 -6.20 9.55
C ILE A 191 11.63 -7.17 9.33
N LEU A 192 11.37 -8.47 9.28
CA LEU A 192 12.41 -9.48 9.05
C LEU A 192 13.01 -9.40 7.65
N ILE A 193 12.23 -9.03 6.64
CA ILE A 193 12.75 -8.82 5.29
C ILE A 193 13.61 -7.53 5.23
N ILE A 194 13.28 -6.49 6.01
CA ILE A 194 14.09 -5.26 6.09
C ILE A 194 15.51 -5.57 6.59
N THR A 195 15.67 -6.52 7.52
CA THR A 195 17.01 -6.86 8.05
C THR A 195 17.86 -7.64 7.04
N LYS A 196 17.24 -8.35 6.08
CA LYS A 196 17.95 -9.08 5.03
C LYS A 196 17.23 -8.96 3.67
N PRO A 197 17.32 -7.79 3.01
CA PRO A 197 16.62 -7.53 1.75
C PRO A 197 17.06 -8.45 0.60
N ALA A 198 18.25 -9.05 0.71
CA ALA A 198 18.81 -10.01 -0.24
C ALA A 198 17.92 -11.25 -0.47
N LEU A 199 16.99 -11.56 0.44
CA LEU A 199 16.07 -12.70 0.29
C LEU A 199 14.99 -12.49 -0.78
N ILE A 200 14.63 -11.23 -1.08
CA ILE A 200 13.54 -10.90 -2.02
C ILE A 200 14.06 -10.40 -3.37
N SER A 201 15.30 -9.93 -3.42
CA SER A 201 15.97 -9.47 -4.64
C SER A 201 16.29 -10.60 -5.62
N GLY A 202 15.42 -11.62 -5.73
CA GLY A 202 15.58 -12.78 -6.58
C GLY A 202 16.06 -12.37 -7.97
N LEU A 203 17.22 -12.91 -8.36
CA LEU A 203 17.92 -12.67 -9.63
C LEU A 203 18.62 -11.30 -9.82
N ILE A 204 18.97 -10.53 -8.78
CA ILE A 204 19.96 -9.43 -8.94
C ILE A 204 21.42 -9.95 -8.85
N ASN A 205 21.64 -11.18 -8.36
CA ASN A 205 22.97 -11.79 -8.20
C ASN A 205 23.31 -12.87 -9.26
N CYS A 206 22.71 -12.85 -10.45
CA CYS A 206 23.15 -13.67 -11.58
C CYS A 206 23.40 -12.78 -12.80
#